data_AF-A0A929TKE8-F1
#
_entry.id   AF-A0A929TKE8-F1
#
_cell.length_a   1.000
_cell.length_b   1.000
_cell.length_c   1.000
_cell.angle_alpha   90.00
_cell.angle_beta   90.00
_cell.angle_gamma   90.00
#
_symmetry.space_group_name_H-M   'P 1'
#
loop_
_entity.id
_entity.type
_entity.pdbx_description
1 polymer ?
#
loop_
_entity_poly.entity_id
_entity_poly.type
_entity_poly.pdbx_seq_one_letter_code
_entity_poly.pdbx_strand_id
1 'polypeptide(L)'
;MGSLMQENERIGRVLLDYSHYQGKDLYSDGEVEDELLDIVQNHSQSEYGRIIEERATWPILYHLSEQRGNIVEWIPMDPNAKV
;
A
#
# COMPACT_ATOMS: atom_id res chain seq x y z
N MET A 1 -15.41 -22.23 11.47
CA MET A 1 -15.26 -21.77 12.86
C MET A 1 -14.48 -20.46 12.83
N GLY A 2 -15.14 -19.33 12.58
CA GLY A 2 -14.48 -18.03 12.50
C GLY A 2 -14.25 -17.50 13.91
N SER A 3 -12.99 -17.23 14.26
CA SER A 3 -12.65 -16.60 15.54
C SER A 3 -13.31 -15.22 15.58
N LEU A 4 -14.12 -14.96 16.61
CA LEU A 4 -14.56 -13.62 16.94
C LEU A 4 -13.30 -12.79 17.25
N MET A 5 -13.00 -11.78 16.44
CA MET A 5 -11.96 -10.83 16.79
C MET A 5 -12.33 -10.18 18.12
N GLN A 6 -11.37 -10.16 19.04
CA GLN A 6 -11.54 -9.50 20.34
C GLN A 6 -11.70 -8.00 20.08
N GLU A 7 -12.76 -7.38 20.61
CA GLU A 7 -13.03 -5.93 20.42
C GLU A 7 -11.87 -5.05 20.88
N ASN A 8 -11.02 -5.56 21.78
CA ASN A 8 -9.81 -4.87 22.22
C ASN A 8 -8.65 -5.86 22.39
N GLU A 9 -7.46 -5.48 21.93
CA GLU A 9 -6.21 -6.24 22.10
C GLU A 9 -5.15 -5.37 22.76
N ARG A 10 -4.40 -5.94 23.72
CA ARG A 10 -3.32 -5.21 24.39
C ARG A 10 -1.96 -5.71 23.93
N ILE A 11 -1.20 -4.85 23.25
CA ILE A 11 0.18 -5.10 22.84
C ILE A 11 1.11 -4.23 23.68
N GLY A 12 1.80 -4.85 24.63
CA GLY A 12 2.65 -4.15 25.60
C GLY A 12 1.84 -3.16 26.44
N ARG A 13 2.06 -1.85 26.24
CA ARG A 13 1.33 -0.77 26.93
C ARG A 13 0.24 -0.13 26.07
N VAL A 14 0.06 -0.57 24.82
CA VAL A 14 -0.92 -0.03 23.87
C VAL A 14 -2.17 -0.91 23.88
N LEU A 15 -3.35 -0.27 23.87
CA LEU A 15 -4.64 -0.91 23.67
C LEU A 15 -5.12 -0.60 22.25
N LEU A 16 -5.30 -1.64 21.45
CA LEU A 16 -5.89 -1.57 20.12
C LEU A 16 -7.39 -1.80 20.27
N ASP A 17 -8.19 -0.86 19.81
CA ASP A 17 -9.66 -0.94 19.77
C ASP A 17 -10.09 -1.33 18.35
N TYR A 18 -10.69 -2.52 18.24
CA TYR A 18 -11.18 -3.11 17.00
C TYR A 18 -12.70 -3.00 16.86
N SER A 19 -13.40 -2.24 17.71
CA SER A 19 -14.86 -2.08 17.67
C SER A 19 -15.41 -1.66 16.30
N HIS A 20 -14.60 -0.98 15.48
CA HIS A 20 -14.94 -0.56 14.12
C HIS A 20 -14.28 -1.39 13.01
N TYR A 21 -13.42 -2.35 13.36
CA TYR A 21 -12.73 -3.20 12.40
C TYR A 21 -13.46 -4.53 12.24
N GLN A 22 -13.97 -4.79 11.04
CA GLN A 22 -14.82 -5.96 10.76
C GLN A 22 -14.03 -7.28 10.60
N GLY A 23 -12.72 -7.25 10.87
CA GLY A 23 -11.82 -8.39 10.66
C GLY A 23 -11.69 -8.83 9.21
N LYS A 24 -12.02 -7.93 8.29
CA LYS A 24 -11.90 -8.12 6.85
C LYS A 24 -11.33 -6.85 6.26
N ASP A 25 -10.39 -7.02 5.36
CA ASP A 25 -9.89 -5.93 4.54
C ASP A 25 -10.91 -5.67 3.44
N LEU A 26 -11.67 -4.59 3.59
CA LEU A 26 -12.76 -4.20 2.68
C LEU A 26 -12.34 -3.12 1.68
N TYR A 27 -11.15 -2.55 1.86
CA TYR A 27 -10.60 -1.58 0.94
C TYR A 27 -9.98 -2.32 -0.25
N SER A 28 -10.47 -2.04 -1.44
CA SER A 28 -9.87 -2.48 -2.70
C SER A 28 -10.12 -1.39 -3.74
N ASP A 29 -9.10 -1.12 -4.56
CA ASP A 29 -9.25 -0.22 -5.71
C ASP A 29 -9.96 -0.92 -6.90
N GLY A 30 -10.51 -2.11 -6.66
CA GLY A 30 -11.30 -2.88 -7.61
C GLY A 30 -10.42 -3.57 -8.65
N GLU A 31 -10.92 -3.67 -9.88
CA GLU A 31 -10.25 -4.35 -10.99
C GLU A 31 -8.83 -3.84 -11.27
N VAL A 32 -8.55 -2.58 -10.90
CA VAL A 32 -7.23 -1.97 -11.09
C VAL A 32 -6.17 -2.60 -10.20
N GLU A 33 -6.54 -3.06 -9.00
CA GLU A 33 -5.62 -3.69 -8.05
C GLU A 33 -5.18 -5.06 -8.56
N ASP A 34 -6.12 -5.83 -9.12
CA ASP A 34 -5.85 -7.11 -9.76
C ASP A 34 -4.93 -6.94 -10.98
N GLU A 35 -5.14 -5.90 -11.80
CA GLU A 35 -4.26 -5.61 -12.94
C GLU A 35 -2.85 -5.22 -12.50
N LEU A 36 -2.72 -4.36 -11.48
CA LEU A 36 -1.42 -4.01 -10.91
C LEU A 36 -0.70 -5.24 -10.35
N LEU A 37 -1.42 -6.12 -9.66
CA LEU A 37 -0.86 -7.35 -9.12
C LEU A 37 -0.36 -8.28 -10.22
N ASP A 38 -1.14 -8.48 -11.28
CA ASP A 38 -0.75 -9.29 -12.44
C ASP A 38 0.51 -8.74 -13.11
N ILE A 39 0.57 -7.42 -13.33
CA ILE A 39 1.75 -6.77 -13.92
C ILE A 39 2.99 -7.01 -13.07
N VAL A 40 2.90 -6.80 -11.76
CA VAL A 40 4.04 -6.95 -10.84
C VAL A 40 4.50 -8.40 -10.69
N GLN A 41 3.58 -9.36 -10.79
CA GLN A 41 3.92 -10.79 -10.71
C GLN A 41 4.57 -11.32 -11.98
N ASN A 42 4.14 -10.84 -13.15
CA ASN A 42 4.47 -11.44 -14.43
C ASN A 42 5.49 -10.66 -15.27
N HIS A 43 5.80 -9.41 -14.91
CA HIS A 43 6.74 -8.56 -15.64
C HIS A 43 7.86 -8.04 -14.73
N SER A 44 9.04 -7.85 -15.32
CA SER A 44 10.15 -7.17 -14.66
C SER A 44 9.96 -5.65 -14.66
N GLN A 45 10.57 -4.95 -13.70
CA GLN A 45 10.52 -3.47 -13.63
C GLN A 45 10.99 -2.80 -14.93
N SER A 46 11.95 -3.40 -15.64
CA SER A 46 12.44 -2.89 -16.93
C SER A 46 11.37 -2.85 -18.03
N GLU A 47 10.29 -3.64 -17.89
CA GLU A 47 9.18 -3.68 -18.85
C GLU A 47 8.07 -2.67 -18.51
N TYR A 48 8.07 -2.09 -17.30
CA TYR A 48 6.99 -1.22 -16.84
C TYR A 48 6.82 0.01 -17.73
N GLY A 49 7.92 0.60 -18.24
CA GLY A 49 7.84 1.74 -19.15
C GLY A 49 6.97 1.45 -20.38
N ARG A 50 7.18 0.30 -21.03
CA ARG A 50 6.36 -0.13 -22.18
C ARG A 50 4.91 -0.37 -21.76
N ILE A 51 4.68 -1.04 -20.64
CA ILE A 51 3.32 -1.36 -20.15
C ILE A 51 2.53 -0.09 -19.82
N ILE A 52 3.18 0.90 -19.19
CA ILE A 52 2.60 2.20 -18.88
C ILE A 52 2.17 2.91 -20.16
N GLU A 53 3.03 2.92 -21.19
CA GLU A 53 2.71 3.51 -22.50
C GLU A 53 1.55 2.78 -23.21
N GLU A 54 1.53 1.45 -23.18
CA GLU A 54 0.49 0.63 -23.82
C GLU A 54 -0.88 0.75 -23.14
N ARG A 55 -0.91 0.75 -21.81
CA ARG A 55 -2.15 0.86 -21.04
C ARG A 55 -2.69 2.29 -21.01
N ALA A 56 -1.80 3.27 -20.93
CA ALA A 56 -2.15 4.69 -20.91
C ALA A 56 -3.19 5.07 -19.83
N THR A 57 -3.20 4.35 -18.70
CA THR A 57 -4.10 4.62 -17.57
C THR A 57 -3.36 5.29 -16.41
N TRP A 58 -4.06 6.18 -15.70
CA TRP A 58 -3.48 6.90 -14.56
C TRP A 58 -3.02 5.98 -13.42
N PRO A 59 -3.78 4.95 -13.00
CA PRO A 59 -3.37 4.09 -11.88
C PRO A 59 -2.06 3.33 -12.16
N ILE A 60 -1.91 2.78 -13.36
CA ILE A 60 -0.70 2.04 -13.75
C ILE A 60 0.51 2.98 -13.81
N LEU A 61 0.35 4.16 -14.41
CA LEU A 61 1.39 5.20 -14.39
C LEU A 61 1.75 5.61 -12.96
N TYR A 62 0.76 5.84 -12.11
CA TYR A 62 0.94 6.33 -10.75
C TYR A 62 1.68 5.32 -9.86
N HIS A 63 1.34 4.04 -9.97
CA HIS A 63 1.90 2.99 -9.11
C HIS A 63 3.23 2.40 -9.62
N LEU A 64 3.42 2.30 -10.94
CA LEU A 64 4.57 1.59 -11.52
C LEU A 64 5.68 2.51 -12.06
N SER A 65 5.46 3.83 -12.14
CA SER A 65 6.49 4.76 -12.62
C SER A 65 7.65 4.87 -11.63
N GLU A 66 8.87 4.60 -12.09
CA GLU A 66 10.10 4.76 -11.29
C GLU A 66 10.27 6.19 -10.75
N GLN A 67 9.78 7.19 -11.47
CA GLN A 67 9.82 8.60 -11.06
C GLN A 67 9.06 8.85 -9.76
N ARG A 68 8.10 7.98 -9.43
CA ARG A 68 7.30 8.00 -8.21
C ARG A 68 7.95 7.25 -7.05
N GLY A 69 9.03 6.52 -7.28
CA GLY A 69 9.82 5.85 -6.23
C GLY A 69 10.54 6.82 -5.29
N ASN A 70 10.64 8.11 -5.66
CA ASN A 70 11.32 9.15 -4.87
C ASN A 70 10.45 9.75 -3.75
N ILE A 71 9.56 8.97 -3.15
CA ILE A 71 8.79 9.42 -1.97
C ILE A 71 9.61 9.06 -0.73
N VAL A 72 10.54 9.97 -0.42
CA VAL A 72 11.21 10.13 0.88
C VAL A 72 12.13 8.95 1.28
N GLU A 73 13.39 8.98 0.84
CA GLU A 73 14.47 8.47 1.69
C GLU A 73 14.38 9.23 3.03
N TRP A 74 14.46 8.52 4.16
CA TRP A 74 14.26 9.06 5.51
C TRP A 74 14.89 10.45 5.62
N ILE A 75 14.06 11.50 5.72
CA ILE A 75 14.60 12.84 6.01
C ILE A 75 15.30 12.71 7.36
N PRO A 76 16.62 12.95 7.46
CA PRO A 76 17.28 12.93 8.75
C PRO A 76 16.65 14.04 9.61
N MET A 77 15.71 13.64 10.48
CA MET A 77 15.13 14.56 11.45
C MET A 77 16.22 14.92 12.45
N ASP A 78 16.58 16.19 12.52
CA ASP A 78 17.46 16.68 13.58
C ASP A 78 16.75 16.44 14.93
N PRO A 79 17.39 15.73 15.88
CA PRO A 79 16.84 15.54 17.23
C PRO A 79 16.53 16.86 17.96
N ASN A 80 17.10 17.97 17.51
CA ASN A 80 16.89 19.31 18.05
C ASN A 80 15.91 20.16 17.24
N ALA A 81 15.32 19.62 16.16
CA ALA A 81 14.29 20.32 15.41
C ALA A 81 13.11 20.65 16.33
N LYS A 82 12.75 21.94 16.39
CA LYS A 82 11.58 22.41 17.14
C LYS A 82 10.41 22.60 16.18
N VAL A 83 9.23 22.17 16.62
CA VAL A 83 7.93 22.43 15.98
C VAL A 83 7.50 23.86 16.26
#